data_AF-A0A2E0X4X4-F1
#
_entry.id   AF-A0A2E0X4X4-F1
#
_cell.length_a   1.000
_cell.length_b   1.000
_cell.length_c   1.000
_cell.angle_alpha   90.00
_cell.angle_beta   90.00
_cell.angle_gamma   90.00
#
_symmetry.space_group_name_H-M   'P 1'
#
loop_
_entity.id
_entity.type
_entity.pdbx_description
1 polymer ?
#
loop_
_entity_poly.entity_id
_entity_poly.type
_entity_poly.pdbx_seq_one_letter_code
_entity_poly.pdbx_strand_id
1 'polypeptide(L)'
;MVESGRWPKDYESSIQQNLKSLATPENIALLAPEEAMLFLLPPPFVTVRRQAAENDYWLHEHSAPHMIDFDLAIQIGDFGLGSDAPILLDYRADRSNPSVIRLKWSNDGTKNKWVRMAENIQHFVDVLEL
;
A
#
# COMPACT_ATOMS: atom_id res chain seq x y z
N MET A 1 -14.32 8.42 -1.82
CA MET A 1 -13.39 7.39 -2.34
C MET A 1 -14.07 6.05 -2.59
N VAL A 2 -14.41 5.28 -1.54
CA VAL A 2 -15.18 4.03 -1.71
C VAL A 2 -16.61 4.32 -2.19
N GLU A 3 -17.27 5.30 -1.56
CA GLU A 3 -18.64 5.72 -1.94
C GLU A 3 -18.71 6.45 -3.28
N SER A 4 -17.64 7.16 -3.66
CA SER A 4 -17.53 7.82 -4.98
C SER A 4 -17.24 6.83 -6.12
N GLY A 5 -17.09 5.53 -5.82
CA GLY A 5 -16.91 4.46 -6.80
C GLY A 5 -15.52 4.39 -7.45
N ARG A 6 -14.57 5.20 -6.99
CA ARG A 6 -13.21 5.26 -7.53
C ARG A 6 -12.26 4.27 -6.87
N TRP A 7 -12.58 3.82 -5.65
CA TRP A 7 -11.91 2.71 -4.97
C TRP A 7 -12.60 1.37 -5.26
N PRO A 8 -11.88 0.24 -5.38
CA PRO A 8 -12.50 -1.08 -5.55
C PRO A 8 -13.43 -1.43 -4.38
N LYS A 9 -14.58 -2.02 -4.70
CA LYS A 9 -15.61 -2.36 -3.69
C LYS A 9 -15.54 -3.81 -3.24
N ASP A 10 -14.92 -4.65 -4.05
CA ASP A 10 -14.84 -6.10 -3.87
C ASP A 10 -13.59 -6.64 -4.56
N TYR A 11 -13.31 -7.93 -4.33
CA TYR A 11 -12.11 -8.56 -4.85
C TYR A 11 -12.12 -8.67 -6.39
N GLU A 12 -13.29 -8.83 -6.99
CA GLU A 12 -13.45 -8.90 -8.46
C GLU A 12 -13.02 -7.59 -9.12
N SER A 13 -13.50 -6.45 -8.61
CA SER A 13 -13.08 -5.12 -9.08
C SER A 13 -11.60 -4.84 -8.82
N SER A 14 -11.03 -5.37 -7.74
CA SER A 14 -9.57 -5.31 -7.52
C SER A 14 -8.76 -6.10 -8.54
N ILE A 15 -9.18 -7.32 -8.90
CA ILE A 15 -8.45 -8.14 -9.88
C ILE A 15 -8.35 -7.46 -11.24
N GLN A 16 -9.38 -6.71 -11.67
CA GLN A 16 -9.36 -5.98 -12.94
C GLN A 16 -8.21 -4.96 -13.03
N GLN A 17 -7.69 -4.50 -11.90
CA GLN A 17 -6.55 -3.58 -11.85
C GLN A 17 -5.27 -4.20 -12.42
N ASN A 18 -5.12 -5.53 -12.38
CA ASN A 18 -3.99 -6.22 -13.01
C ASN A 18 -4.00 -6.08 -14.54
N LEU A 19 -5.18 -5.85 -15.16
CA LEU A 19 -5.30 -5.59 -16.59
C LEU A 19 -5.15 -4.09 -16.89
N LYS A 20 -5.72 -3.25 -16.01
CA LYS A 20 -5.68 -1.80 -16.14
C LYS A 20 -5.69 -1.15 -14.76
N SER A 21 -4.54 -0.63 -14.34
CA SER A 21 -4.39 0.15 -13.12
C SER A 21 -5.39 1.30 -13.05
N LEU A 22 -5.87 1.62 -11.84
CA LEU A 22 -6.81 2.73 -11.61
C LEU A 22 -6.17 4.11 -11.80
N ALA A 23 -4.85 4.19 -11.61
CA ALA A 23 -4.06 5.40 -11.82
C ALA A 23 -3.09 5.21 -12.99
N THR A 24 -2.73 6.33 -13.63
CA THR A 24 -1.73 6.34 -14.70
C THR A 24 -0.32 6.08 -14.16
N PRO A 25 0.61 5.51 -14.96
CA PRO A 25 2.00 5.35 -14.55
C PRO A 25 2.66 6.66 -14.10
N GLU A 26 2.33 7.77 -14.75
CA GLU A 26 2.87 9.09 -14.41
C GLU A 26 2.46 9.52 -13.00
N ASN A 27 1.19 9.33 -12.63
CA ASN A 27 0.69 9.68 -11.30
C ASN A 27 1.24 8.73 -10.23
N ILE A 28 1.39 7.44 -10.54
CA ILE A 28 2.01 6.45 -9.65
C ILE A 28 3.47 6.83 -9.37
N ALA A 29 4.22 7.24 -10.41
CA ALA A 29 5.61 7.62 -10.29
C ALA A 29 5.85 8.85 -9.39
N LEU A 30 4.85 9.72 -9.20
CA LEU A 30 4.92 10.83 -8.24
C LEU A 30 5.00 10.35 -6.77
N LEU A 31 4.46 9.17 -6.47
CA LEU A 31 4.47 8.57 -5.13
C LEU A 31 5.50 7.45 -4.98
N ALA A 32 5.76 6.72 -6.06
CA ALA A 32 6.69 5.60 -6.13
C ALA A 32 7.37 5.57 -7.52
N PRO A 33 8.48 6.32 -7.70
CA PRO A 33 9.13 6.48 -9.01
C PRO A 33 9.57 5.17 -9.70
N GLU A 34 9.78 4.11 -8.91
CA GLU A 34 10.16 2.78 -9.40
C GLU A 34 8.97 1.88 -9.80
N GLU A 35 7.74 2.30 -9.53
CA GLU A 35 6.53 1.51 -9.79
C GLU A 35 5.72 2.10 -10.94
N ALA A 36 5.05 1.26 -11.72
CA ALA A 36 4.23 1.68 -12.87
C ALA A 36 2.78 1.20 -12.78
N MET A 37 2.46 0.37 -11.79
CA MET A 37 1.16 -0.27 -11.60
C MET A 37 0.69 -0.03 -10.19
N LEU A 38 -0.62 0.11 -10.00
CA LEU A 38 -1.25 0.20 -8.69
C LEU A 38 -2.28 -0.91 -8.56
N PHE A 39 -2.28 -1.57 -7.40
CA PHE A 39 -3.28 -2.55 -7.03
C PHE A 39 -3.86 -2.18 -5.66
N LEU A 40 -5.08 -1.67 -5.61
CA LEU A 40 -5.77 -1.34 -4.38
C LEU A 40 -6.63 -2.52 -3.90
N LEU A 41 -6.59 -2.80 -2.61
CA LEU A 41 -7.45 -3.78 -1.96
C LEU A 41 -8.84 -3.19 -1.71
N PRO A 42 -9.91 -4.00 -1.75
CA PRO A 42 -11.24 -3.53 -1.36
C PRO A 42 -11.39 -3.59 0.17
N PRO A 43 -12.31 -2.82 0.76
CA PRO A 43 -12.73 -3.04 2.14
C PRO A 43 -13.44 -4.41 2.31
N PRO A 44 -13.48 -4.99 3.53
CA PRO A 44 -12.92 -4.46 4.77
C PRO A 44 -11.39 -4.56 4.81
N PHE A 45 -10.73 -3.45 5.12
CA PHE A 45 -9.28 -3.44 5.32
C PHE A 45 -8.91 -4.12 6.63
N VAL A 46 -7.73 -4.73 6.66
CA VAL A 46 -7.24 -5.48 7.82
C VAL A 46 -5.89 -4.97 8.27
N THR A 47 -5.62 -5.11 9.57
CA THR A 47 -4.33 -4.76 10.14
C THR A 47 -3.26 -5.73 9.69
N VAL A 48 -2.00 -5.27 9.68
CA VAL A 48 -0.85 -6.15 9.43
C VAL A 48 -0.78 -7.26 10.49
N ARG A 49 -1.23 -7.03 11.72
CA ARG A 49 -1.39 -8.10 12.75
C ARG A 49 -2.24 -9.25 12.24
N ARG A 50 -3.39 -8.95 11.62
CA ARG A 50 -4.28 -9.97 11.07
C ARG A 50 -3.65 -10.65 9.85
N GLN A 51 -3.02 -9.89 8.96
CA GLN A 51 -2.32 -10.48 7.81
C GLN A 51 -1.19 -11.42 8.23
N ALA A 52 -0.42 -11.05 9.25
CA ALA A 52 0.68 -11.86 9.77
C ALA A 52 0.24 -13.16 10.45
N ALA A 53 -1.04 -13.29 10.80
CA ALA A 53 -1.60 -14.54 11.32
C ALA A 53 -1.89 -15.56 10.21
N GLU A 54 -2.06 -15.09 8.97
CA GLU A 54 -2.43 -15.91 7.80
C GLU A 54 -1.26 -16.05 6.80
N ASN A 55 -0.31 -15.13 6.82
CA ASN A 55 0.82 -15.07 5.88
C ASN A 55 2.12 -14.70 6.61
N ASP A 56 3.11 -15.59 6.57
CA ASP A 56 4.41 -15.45 7.23
C ASP A 56 5.34 -14.40 6.59
N TYR A 57 5.04 -13.94 5.37
CA TYR A 57 5.69 -12.80 4.71
C TYR A 57 5.94 -11.63 5.67
N TRP A 58 4.94 -11.26 6.46
CA TRP A 58 4.99 -10.13 7.38
C TRP A 58 5.97 -10.34 8.54
N LEU A 59 6.40 -11.58 8.80
CA LEU A 59 7.32 -11.92 9.90
C LEU A 59 8.78 -12.00 9.42
N HIS A 60 9.03 -12.06 8.12
CA HIS A 60 10.37 -12.17 7.56
C HIS A 60 11.13 -10.84 7.56
N GLU A 61 12.46 -10.88 7.65
CA GLU A 61 13.27 -9.65 7.66
C GLU A 61 13.07 -8.77 6.40
N HIS A 62 12.74 -9.37 5.25
CA HIS A 62 12.53 -8.64 4.01
C HIS A 62 11.29 -7.74 4.04
N SER A 63 10.29 -8.00 4.88
CA SER A 63 9.15 -7.09 5.07
C SER A 63 9.44 -5.97 6.07
N ALA A 64 10.69 -5.90 6.56
CA ALA A 64 11.17 -4.93 7.54
C ALA A 64 10.20 -4.76 8.74
N PRO A 65 9.82 -5.84 9.43
CA PRO A 65 8.72 -5.83 10.41
C PRO A 65 8.97 -4.88 11.59
N HIS A 66 10.24 -4.65 11.93
CA HIS A 66 10.66 -3.74 13.00
C HIS A 66 10.40 -2.24 12.69
N MET A 67 10.09 -1.89 11.45
CA MET A 67 9.85 -0.50 11.03
C MET A 67 8.37 -0.11 11.01
N ILE A 68 7.45 -1.02 11.33
CA ILE A 68 6.00 -0.78 11.41
C ILE A 68 5.45 -1.33 12.72
N ASP A 69 4.29 -0.80 13.13
CA ASP A 69 3.52 -1.37 14.23
C ASP A 69 2.34 -2.15 13.64
N PHE A 70 2.25 -3.44 13.93
CA PHE A 70 1.32 -4.35 13.25
C PHE A 70 -0.14 -4.06 13.60
N ASP A 71 -0.40 -3.48 14.77
CA ASP A 71 -1.76 -3.12 15.20
C ASP A 71 -2.19 -1.74 14.68
N LEU A 72 -1.21 -0.94 14.22
CA LEU A 72 -1.42 0.45 13.77
C LEU A 72 -1.13 0.63 12.28
N ALA A 73 -0.90 -0.47 11.57
CA ALA A 73 -0.69 -0.48 10.15
C ALA A 73 -1.81 -1.29 9.48
N ILE A 74 -2.47 -0.68 8.50
CA ILE A 74 -3.58 -1.29 7.74
C ILE A 74 -3.16 -1.43 6.28
N GLN A 75 -3.26 -2.63 5.72
CA GLN A 75 -2.93 -2.83 4.31
C GLN A 75 -4.06 -2.33 3.42
N ILE A 76 -3.71 -1.52 2.42
CA ILE A 76 -4.66 -0.92 1.49
C ILE A 76 -4.33 -1.21 0.02
N GLY A 77 -3.16 -1.77 -0.28
CA GLY A 77 -2.79 -2.11 -1.65
C GLY A 77 -1.37 -2.67 -1.79
N ASP A 78 -0.91 -2.70 -3.04
CA ASP A 78 0.40 -3.09 -3.56
C ASP A 78 0.58 -2.44 -4.96
N PHE A 79 1.67 -2.76 -5.66
CA PHE A 79 1.95 -2.29 -7.02
C PHE A 79 1.78 -3.39 -8.08
N GLY A 80 0.92 -4.38 -7.78
CA GLY A 80 0.56 -5.46 -8.69
C GLY A 80 1.49 -6.68 -8.62
N LEU A 81 1.29 -7.61 -9.55
CA LEU A 81 1.95 -8.92 -9.53
C LEU A 81 3.48 -8.80 -9.62
N GLY A 82 4.17 -9.37 -8.63
CA GLY A 82 5.62 -9.49 -8.58
C GLY A 82 6.36 -8.27 -8.02
N SER A 83 5.65 -7.21 -7.59
CA SER A 83 6.28 -6.09 -6.87
C SER A 83 6.61 -6.46 -5.42
N ASP A 84 5.74 -7.27 -4.78
CA ASP A 84 5.85 -7.66 -3.37
C ASP A 84 6.14 -6.45 -2.46
N ALA A 85 5.50 -5.31 -2.74
CA ALA A 85 5.78 -4.01 -2.14
C ALA A 85 4.49 -3.39 -1.55
N PRO A 86 3.97 -3.94 -0.44
CA PRO A 86 2.66 -3.56 0.07
C PRO A 86 2.58 -2.07 0.43
N ILE A 87 1.38 -1.53 0.29
CA ILE A 87 1.00 -0.15 0.65
C ILE A 87 0.16 -0.20 1.93
N LEU A 88 0.55 0.57 2.93
CA LEU A 88 -0.08 0.63 4.24
C LEU A 88 -0.53 2.04 4.60
N LEU A 89 -1.62 2.13 5.35
CA LEU A 89 -1.91 3.26 6.22
C LEU A 89 -1.14 3.08 7.53
N ASP A 90 -0.38 4.10 7.94
CA ASP A 90 0.41 4.13 9.17
C ASP A 90 -0.16 5.15 10.16
N TYR A 91 -0.75 4.62 11.25
CA TYR A 91 -1.41 5.39 12.30
C TYR A 91 -0.49 5.71 13.49
N ARG A 92 0.82 5.39 13.43
CA ARG A 92 1.74 5.59 14.58
C ARG A 92 1.90 7.06 14.95
N ALA A 93 2.01 7.95 13.96
CA ALA A 93 2.24 9.36 14.18
C ALA A 93 0.93 10.12 14.50
N ASP A 94 -0.15 9.82 13.77
CA ASP A 94 -1.46 10.44 13.94
C ASP A 94 -2.58 9.41 13.73
N ARG A 95 -3.43 9.23 14.76
CA ARG A 95 -4.54 8.27 14.76
C ARG A 95 -5.73 8.71 13.92
N SER A 96 -5.88 10.02 13.74
CA SER A 96 -7.00 10.62 13.01
C SER A 96 -6.65 10.88 11.55
N ASN A 97 -5.36 10.99 11.23
CA ASN A 97 -4.87 11.34 9.90
C ASN A 97 -3.63 10.49 9.52
N PRO A 98 -3.80 9.19 9.25
CA PRO A 98 -2.69 8.28 9.00
C PRO A 98 -1.94 8.64 7.72
N SER A 99 -0.62 8.49 7.73
CA SER A 99 0.20 8.61 6.52
C SER A 99 0.10 7.36 5.65
N VAL A 100 0.43 7.49 4.36
CA VAL A 100 0.53 6.34 3.45
C VAL A 100 1.99 5.98 3.27
N ILE A 101 2.34 4.72 3.55
CA ILE A 101 3.70 4.19 3.42
C ILE A 101 3.71 2.98 2.49
N ARG A 102 4.87 2.68 1.88
CA ARG A 102 5.12 1.43 1.16
C ARG A 102 6.41 0.78 1.58
N LEU A 103 6.50 -0.52 1.34
CA LEU A 103 7.78 -1.21 1.39
C LEU A 103 8.59 -0.83 0.15
N LYS A 104 9.84 -0.38 0.35
CA LYS A 104 10.81 -0.15 -0.71
C LYS A 104 11.88 -1.22 -0.64
N TRP A 105 11.95 -2.01 -1.72
CA TRP A 105 13.02 -2.98 -1.93
C TRP A 105 14.35 -2.27 -2.15
N SER A 106 15.42 -2.88 -1.63
CA SER A 106 16.76 -2.39 -1.87
C SER A 106 17.51 -3.27 -2.87
N ASN A 107 18.07 -2.64 -3.91
CA ASN A 107 18.78 -3.33 -5.00
C ASN A 107 20.29 -3.48 -4.74
N ASP A 108 20.81 -2.90 -3.66
CA ASP A 108 22.24 -2.84 -3.34
C ASP A 108 22.66 -3.77 -2.19
N GLY A 109 21.77 -4.69 -1.79
CA GLY A 109 22.00 -5.61 -0.67
C GLY A 109 21.78 -4.97 0.71
N THR A 110 21.33 -3.72 0.79
CA THR A 110 20.85 -3.14 2.05
C THR A 110 19.45 -3.65 2.41
N LYS A 111 19.01 -3.45 3.66
CA LYS A 111 17.70 -3.94 4.11
C LYS A 111 16.56 -3.14 3.46
N ASN A 112 15.48 -3.83 3.12
CA ASN A 112 14.22 -3.20 2.71
C ASN A 112 13.74 -2.24 3.79
N LYS A 113 13.00 -1.20 3.38
CA LYS A 113 12.55 -0.15 4.29
C LYS A 113 11.16 0.34 3.98
N TRP A 114 10.41 0.69 5.02
CA TRP A 114 9.15 1.39 4.86
C TRP A 114 9.41 2.88 4.60
N VAL A 115 8.87 3.41 3.51
CA VAL A 115 9.01 4.81 3.12
C VAL A 115 7.64 5.46 2.98
N ARG A 116 7.54 6.72 3.39
CA ARG A 116 6.33 7.52 3.24
C ARG A 116 6.13 7.89 1.77
N MET A 117 4.95 7.60 1.25
CA MET A 117 4.49 7.99 -0.09
C MET A 117 3.66 9.28 -0.05
N ALA A 118 2.76 9.39 0.92
CA ALA A 118 1.88 10.54 1.07
C ALA A 118 1.71 10.90 2.55
N GLU A 119 1.47 12.17 2.82
CA GLU A 119 1.27 12.68 4.18
C GLU A 119 -0.02 12.16 4.80
N ASN A 120 -1.04 11.89 3.98
CA ASN A 120 -2.30 11.29 4.39
C ASN A 120 -3.03 10.65 3.20
N ILE A 121 -4.15 9.98 3.46
CA ILE A 121 -4.97 9.31 2.44
C ILE A 121 -5.53 10.29 1.39
N GLN A 122 -5.88 11.52 1.79
CA GLN A 122 -6.43 12.51 0.85
C GLN A 122 -5.36 12.91 -0.16
N HIS A 123 -4.15 13.23 0.30
CA HIS A 123 -3.02 13.54 -0.58
C HIS A 123 -2.67 12.36 -1.51
N PHE A 124 -2.71 11.13 -1.00
CA PHE A 124 -2.48 9.94 -1.83
C PHE A 124 -3.47 9.83 -2.99
N VAL A 125 -4.76 10.04 -2.70
CA VAL A 125 -5.83 9.96 -3.70
C VAL A 125 -5.84 11.14 -4.65
N ASP A 126 -5.53 12.35 -4.17
CA ASP A 126 -5.43 13.54 -5.02
C ASP A 126 -4.31 13.37 -6.06
N VAL A 127 -3.13 12.87 -5.64
CA VAL A 127 -2.00 12.62 -6.56
C VAL A 127 -2.32 11.53 -7.57
N LEU A 128 -3.08 10.50 -7.17
CA LEU A 128 -3.48 9.41 -8.07
C LEU A 128 -4.70 9.74 -8.94
N GLU A 129 -5.35 10.88 -8.70
CA GLU A 129 -6.61 11.31 -9.32
C GLU A 129 -7.79 10.31 -9.10
N LEU A 130 -7.84 9.70 -7.92
CA LEU A 130 -8.86 8.72 -7.49
C LEU A 130 -10.02 9.34 -6.68
#